data_AF-A0A963WA05-F1
#
_entry.id   AF-A0A963WA05-F1
#
_cell.length_a   1.000
_cell.length_b   1.000
_cell.length_c   1.000
_cell.angle_alpha   90.00
_cell.angle_beta   90.00
_cell.angle_gamma   90.00
#
_symmetry.space_group_name_H-M   'P 1'
#
loop_
_entity.id
_entity.type
_entity.pdbx_description
1 polymer ?
#
loop_
_entity_poly.entity_id
_entity_poly.type
_entity_poly.pdbx_seq_one_letter_code
_entity_poly.pdbx_strand_id
1 'polypeptide(L)' 'MAILSDKWIRQQALEKGMIEPFVEGQRRDGCISYGLSSFGYDARVAPEFKIFTNVNSAVVDPKNF' A
#
# COMPACT_ATOMS: atom_id res chain seq x y z
N MET A 1 20.39 -2.79 5.91
CA MET A 1 19.55 -3.43 4.87
C MET A 1 19.56 -2.54 3.63
N ALA A 2 19.57 -3.12 2.44
CA ALA A 2 19.48 -2.38 1.18
C ALA A 2 18.04 -2.36 0.67
N ILE A 3 17.72 -1.40 -0.19
CA ILE A 3 16.45 -1.38 -0.94
C ILE A 3 16.51 -2.49 -2.00
N LEU A 4 15.42 -3.25 -2.12
CA LEU A 4 15.33 -4.43 -2.98
C LEU A 4 14.66 -4.07 -4.31
N SER A 5 15.13 -4.70 -5.39
CA SER A 5 14.64 -4.42 -6.74
C SER A 5 13.30 -5.07 -7.03
N ASP A 6 12.66 -4.60 -8.10
CA ASP A 6 11.47 -5.16 -8.73
C ASP A 6 11.53 -6.69 -8.89
N LYS A 7 12.67 -7.25 -9.32
CA LYS A 7 12.87 -8.69 -9.49
C LYS A 7 12.68 -9.46 -8.19
N TRP A 8 13.26 -8.94 -7.10
CA TRP A 8 13.13 -9.56 -5.79
C TRP A 8 11.68 -9.44 -5.27
N ILE A 9 11.08 -8.26 -5.41
CA ILE A 9 9.70 -8.00 -4.98
C ILE A 9 8.73 -8.92 -5.72
N ARG A 10 8.87 -9.04 -7.06
CA ARG A 10 8.08 -9.96 -7.89
C ARG A 10 8.20 -11.39 -7.38
N GLN A 11 9.43 -11.86 -7.15
CA GLN A 11 9.67 -13.23 -6.68
C GLN A 11 8.97 -13.48 -5.34
N GLN A 12 9.12 -12.58 -4.36
CA GLN A 12 8.49 -12.77 -3.05
C GLN A 12 6.96 -12.69 -3.11
N ALA A 13 6.40 -11.82 -3.97
CA ALA A 13 4.96 -11.73 -4.15
C ALA A 13 4.39 -13.02 -4.73
N LEU A 14 5.01 -13.59 -5.77
CA LEU A 14 4.52 -14.78 -6.47
C LEU A 14 4.80 -16.08 -5.72
N GLU A 15 5.99 -16.25 -5.16
CA GLU A 15 6.40 -17.52 -4.53
C GLU A 15 6.00 -17.62 -3.06
N LYS A 16 5.89 -16.48 -2.35
CA LYS A 16 5.64 -16.45 -0.90
C LYS A 16 4.38 -15.69 -0.50
N GLY A 17 3.60 -15.17 -1.45
CA GLY A 17 2.37 -14.42 -1.16
C GLY A 17 2.63 -13.13 -0.38
N MET A 18 3.80 -12.50 -0.56
CA MET A 18 4.16 -11.28 0.20
C MET A 18 3.19 -10.11 -0.07
N ILE A 19 2.59 -10.04 -1.26
CA ILE A 19 1.65 -9.00 -1.67
C ILE A 19 0.47 -9.68 -2.37
N GLU A 20 -0.75 -9.47 -1.88
CA GLU A 20 -1.96 -10.03 -2.47
C GLU A 20 -3.13 -9.03 -2.38
N PRO A 21 -3.81 -8.71 -3.50
CA PRO A 21 -3.50 -9.09 -4.88
C PRO A 21 -2.26 -8.36 -5.44
N PHE A 22 -1.43 -9.06 -6.21
CA PHE A 22 -0.22 -8.53 -6.86
C PHE A 22 -0.48 -8.10 -8.32
N VAL A 23 0.09 -6.95 -8.70
CA VAL A 23 0.00 -6.39 -10.05
C VAL A 23 1.40 -6.26 -10.62
N GLU A 24 1.66 -7.02 -11.69
CA GLU A 24 2.93 -6.96 -12.39
C GLU A 24 3.03 -5.68 -13.23
N GLY A 25 4.03 -4.86 -12.90
CA GLY A 25 4.32 -3.58 -13.54
C GLY A 25 3.40 -2.43 -13.13
N GLN A 26 3.73 -1.23 -13.61
CA GLN A 26 2.92 -0.03 -13.41
C GLN A 26 1.66 -0.04 -14.29
N ARG A 27 0.50 0.19 -13.68
CA ARG A 27 -0.78 0.43 -14.36
C ARG A 27 -1.16 1.90 -14.27
N ARG A 28 -1.77 2.43 -15.34
CA ARG A 28 -2.11 3.86 -15.52
C ARG A 28 -3.43 4.03 -16.27
N ASP A 29 -4.44 3.24 -15.92
CA ASP A 29 -5.70 3.13 -16.64
C ASP A 29 -6.62 4.36 -16.36
N GLY A 30 -6.11 5.57 -16.67
CA GLY A 30 -6.78 6.85 -16.40
C GLY A 30 -6.79 7.28 -14.93
N CYS A 31 -6.11 6.54 -14.05
CA CYS A 31 -6.05 6.80 -12.62
C CYS A 31 -4.62 7.06 -12.12
N ILE A 32 -4.48 7.38 -10.82
CA ILE A 32 -3.18 7.37 -10.13
C ILE A 32 -2.55 5.99 -10.31
N SER A 33 -1.27 5.95 -10.67
CA SER A 33 -0.60 4.71 -11.02
C SER A 33 -0.39 3.80 -9.81
N TYR A 34 -0.32 2.49 -10.06
CA TYR A 34 -0.09 1.49 -9.02
C TYR A 34 0.64 0.25 -9.59
N GLY A 35 1.12 -0.62 -8.71
CA GLY A 35 1.80 -1.87 -9.06
C GLY A 35 3.32 -1.81 -8.90
N LEU A 36 4.02 -2.79 -9.48
CA LEU A 36 5.46 -2.94 -9.32
C LEU A 36 6.26 -1.82 -10.02
N SER A 37 7.21 -1.23 -9.29
CA SER A 37 8.18 -0.25 -9.76
C SER A 37 9.61 -0.75 -9.51
N SER A 38 10.63 -0.09 -10.08
CA SER A 38 12.01 -0.59 -10.14
C SER A 38 12.61 -1.00 -8.79
N PHE A 39 12.24 -0.34 -7.70
CA PHE A 39 12.73 -0.58 -6.34
C PHE A 39 11.61 -0.42 -5.29
N GLY A 40 10.37 -0.72 -5.67
CA GLY A 40 9.22 -0.52 -4.81
C GLY A 40 7.92 -1.05 -5.40
N TYR A 41 6.85 -0.94 -4.63
CA TYR A 41 5.52 -1.35 -5.06
C TYR A 41 4.50 -0.29 -4.63
N ASP A 42 3.76 0.23 -5.60
CA ASP A 42 2.75 1.25 -5.38
C ASP A 42 1.42 0.58 -5.01
N ALA A 43 1.05 0.63 -3.73
CA ALA A 43 -0.19 0.06 -3.22
C ALA A 43 -1.41 0.95 -3.53
N ARG A 44 -2.61 0.34 -3.49
CA ARG A 44 -3.88 1.04 -3.68
C ARG A 44 -4.59 1.23 -2.34
N VAL A 45 -5.36 2.30 -2.24
CA VAL A 45 -6.22 2.58 -1.09
C VAL A 45 -7.58 1.90 -1.28
N ALA A 46 -8.07 1.23 -0.25
CA ALA A 46 -9.40 0.63 -0.22
C ALA A 46 -10.50 1.70 -0.12
N PRO A 47 -11.76 1.41 -0.49
CA PRO A 47 -12.84 2.40 -0.45
C PRO A 47 -13.37 2.69 0.96
N GLU A 48 -12.85 2.02 1.99
CA GLU A 48 -13.28 2.19 3.38
C GLU A 48 -12.39 3.20 4.11
N PHE A 49 -13.01 4.25 4.64
CA PHE A 49 -12.31 5.34 5.32
C PHE A 49 -12.91 5.61 6.69
N LYS A 50 -12.05 5.92 7.66
CA LYS A 50 -12.45 6.50 8.95
C LYS A 50 -12.14 7.99 8.92
N ILE A 51 -13.19 8.81 8.96
CA ILE A 51 -13.07 10.28 8.97
C ILE A 51 -13.19 10.76 10.41
N PHE A 52 -12.13 11.38 10.92
CA PHE A 52 -12.06 11.88 12.29
C PHE A 52 -12.86 13.16 12.44
N THR A 53 -13.55 13.31 13.57
CA THR A 53 -14.33 14.48 13.94
C THR A 53 -14.05 14.86 15.38
N ASN A 54 -13.90 16.16 15.65
CA ASN A 54 -13.62 16.72 16.98
C ASN A 54 -14.88 17.11 17.75
N VAL A 55 -16.07 16.74 17.25
CA VAL A 55 -17.37 17.16 17.83
C VAL A 55 -17.52 16.73 19.30
N ASN A 56 -16.95 15.58 19.69
CA ASN A 56 -17.14 15.01 21.03
C ASN A 56 -15.86 14.93 21.89
N SER A 57 -14.67 15.19 21.32
CA SER A 57 -13.40 15.23 22.05
C SER A 57 -12.34 15.99 21.26
N ALA A 58 -11.58 16.85 21.93
CA ALA A 58 -10.49 17.63 21.33
C ALA A 58 -9.10 16.98 21.51
N VAL A 59 -9.00 15.93 22.33
CA VAL A 59 -7.74 15.23 22.62
C VAL A 59 -7.85 13.79 22.14
N VAL A 60 -6.86 13.35 21.36
CA VAL A 60 -6.75 11.97 20.86
C VAL A 60 -5.73 11.23 21.72
N ASP A 61 -6.17 10.17 22.41
CA ASP A 61 -5.29 9.24 23.12
C ASP A 61 -5.05 7.99 22.25
N PRO A 62 -3.85 7.78 21.69
CA PRO A 62 -3.56 6.63 20.84
C PRO A 62 -3.67 5.27 21.54
N LYS A 63 -3.65 5.23 22.89
CA LYS A 63 -3.79 3.98 23.66
C LYS A 63 -5.25 3.61 23.93
N ASN A 64 -6.16 4.58 23.83
CA ASN A 64 -7.57 4.44 24.11
C ASN A 64 -8.38 4.97 22.91
N PHE A 65 -8.08 4.41 21.74
CA PHE A 65 -8.68 4.78 20.45
C PHE A 65 -9.53 3.65 19.86
#